data_AF-A0AAW5ET16-F1
#
_entry.id   AF-A0AAW5ET16-F1
#
_cell.length_a   1.000
_cell.length_b   1.000
_cell.length_c   1.000
_cell.angle_alpha   90.00
_cell.angle_beta   90.00
_cell.angle_gamma   90.00
#
_symmetry.space_group_name_H-M   'P 1'
#
loop_
_entity.id
_entity.type
_entity.pdbx_description
1 polymer ?
#
loop_
_entity_poly.entity_id
_entity_poly.type
_entity_poly.pdbx_seq_one_letter_code
_entity_poly.pdbx_strand_id
1 'polypeptide(L)'
;MDTICADHPRWAVRYVAQLRARLLRLSQIRSELSATRFEGAYDGADLLGYLDDECDTVRTALARVDQEVEAWASDMGESRAADAADAARDLQGDGGA
;
A
#
# COMPACT_ATOMS: atom_id res chain seq x y z
N MET A 1 -17.95 16.95 -5.95
CA MET A 1 -16.54 16.99 -6.36
C MET A 1 -15.84 15.81 -5.69
N ASP A 2 -15.96 14.62 -6.28
CA ASP A 2 -15.31 13.38 -5.79
C ASP A 2 -14.38 12.81 -6.87
N THR A 3 -13.74 13.70 -7.64
CA THR A 3 -12.73 13.33 -8.64
C THR A 3 -11.34 13.33 -7.98
N ILE A 4 -11.19 12.59 -6.89
CA ILE A 4 -9.87 12.41 -6.25
C ILE A 4 -9.55 10.92 -6.29
N CYS A 5 -8.77 10.56 -7.31
CA CYS A 5 -8.15 9.26 -7.56
C CYS A 5 -9.11 8.14 -8.04
N ALA A 6 -9.44 8.14 -9.33
CA ALA A 6 -10.01 6.96 -9.97
C ALA A 6 -9.01 5.79 -10.04
N ASP A 7 -7.72 6.05 -9.80
CA ASP A 7 -6.65 5.07 -9.97
C ASP A 7 -6.38 4.21 -8.73
N HIS A 8 -6.66 4.71 -7.51
CA HIS A 8 -6.32 4.00 -6.27
C HIS A 8 -7.47 3.95 -5.24
N PRO A 9 -7.72 2.79 -4.61
CA PRO A 9 -8.74 2.66 -3.58
C PRO A 9 -8.52 3.59 -2.38
N ARG A 10 -9.59 4.20 -1.86
CA ARG A 10 -9.54 5.09 -0.68
C ARG A 10 -8.92 4.43 0.56
N TRP A 11 -9.12 3.13 0.75
CA TRP A 11 -8.52 2.38 1.86
C TRP A 11 -7.00 2.32 1.71
N ALA A 12 -6.49 2.10 0.49
CA ALA A 12 -5.07 1.97 0.21
C ALA A 12 -4.33 3.28 0.47
N VAL A 13 -4.90 4.41 0.01
CA VAL A 13 -4.33 5.74 0.26
C VAL A 13 -4.16 6.01 1.76
N ARG A 14 -5.21 5.72 2.55
CA ARG A 14 -5.17 5.91 4.00
C ARG A 14 -4.15 4.99 4.67
N TYR A 15 -4.10 3.73 4.25
CA TYR A 15 -3.23 2.74 4.86
C TYR A 15 -1.75 3.00 4.52
N VAL A 16 -1.42 3.34 3.27
CA VAL A 16 -0.08 3.77 2.86
C VAL A 16 0.38 4.98 3.67
N ALA A 17 -0.49 5.97 3.90
CA ALA A 17 -0.15 7.14 4.72
C ALA A 17 0.21 6.74 6.16
N GLN A 18 -0.53 5.80 6.76
CA GLN A 18 -0.25 5.29 8.11
C GLN A 18 1.07 4.52 8.17
N LEU A 19 1.33 3.64 7.19
CA LEU A 19 2.57 2.87 7.12
C LEU A 19 3.79 3.79 6.94
N ARG A 20 3.70 4.81 6.08
CA ARG A 20 4.76 5.81 5.91
C ARG A 20 5.02 6.61 7.19
N ALA A 21 3.96 7.03 7.88
CA ALA A 21 4.11 7.72 9.16
C ALA A 21 4.77 6.82 10.23
N ARG A 22 4.39 5.54 10.29
CA ARG A 22 5.03 4.55 11.17
C ARG A 22 6.51 4.35 10.84
N LEU A 23 6.85 4.18 9.57
CA LEU A 23 8.23 4.00 9.12
C LEU A 23 9.11 5.20 9.49
N LEU A 24 8.60 6.42 9.28
CA LEU A 24 9.29 7.65 9.67
C LEU A 24 9.53 7.67 11.18
N ARG A 25 8.51 7.35 11.98
CA ARG A 25 8.61 7.35 13.44
C ARG A 25 9.62 6.32 13.95
N LEU A 26 9.61 5.10 13.39
CA LEU A 26 10.58 4.06 13.75
C LEU A 26 12.01 4.47 13.37
N SER A 27 12.19 5.07 12.19
CA SER A 27 13.50 5.57 11.73
C SER A 27 14.05 6.68 12.65
N GLN A 28 13.18 7.56 13.14
CA GLN A 28 13.54 8.59 14.12
C GLN A 28 13.99 7.96 15.44
N ILE A 29 13.18 7.04 16.00
CA ILE A 29 13.52 6.35 17.26
C ILE A 29 14.85 5.61 17.14
N ARG A 30 15.06 4.89 16.02
CA ARG A 30 16.33 4.20 15.74
C ARG A 30 17.51 5.18 15.74
N SER A 31 17.37 6.34 15.08
CA SER A 31 18.43 7.35 15.04
C SER A 31 18.72 7.97 16.41
N GLU A 32 17.70 8.17 17.23
CA GLU A 32 17.85 8.72 18.59
C GLU A 32 18.55 7.70 19.50
N LEU A 33 18.18 6.43 19.40
CA LEU A 33 18.79 5.35 20.20
C LEU A 33 20.22 5.04 19.77
N SER A 34 20.54 5.09 18.47
CA SER A 34 21.90 4.83 18.00
C SER A 34 22.91 5.91 18.44
N ALA A 35 22.44 7.14 18.66
CA ALA A 35 23.24 8.24 19.19
C ALA A 35 23.44 8.15 20.71
N THR A 36 22.69 7.28 21.40
CA THR A 36 22.68 7.19 22.86
C THR A 36 23.48 5.97 23.32
N ARG A 37 24.48 6.17 24.20
CA ARG A 37 25.17 5.05 24.85
C ARG A 37 24.29 4.49 25.96
N PHE A 38 23.75 3.29 25.75
CA PHE A 38 22.93 2.60 26.76
C PHE A 38 23.80 1.87 27.77
N GLU A 39 23.58 2.15 29.05
CA GLU A 39 24.05 1.35 30.18
C GLU A 39 22.83 0.65 30.78
N GLY A 40 22.53 -0.56 30.31
CA GLY A 40 21.36 -1.33 30.72
C GLY A 40 21.53 -2.83 30.45
N ALA A 41 20.57 -3.64 30.91
CA ALA A 41 20.63 -5.10 30.79
C ALA A 41 20.45 -5.63 29.35
N TYR A 42 19.94 -4.79 28.44
CA TYR A 42 19.80 -5.11 27.03
C TYR A 42 20.98 -4.52 26.25
N ASP A 43 21.57 -5.32 25.37
CA ASP A 43 22.58 -4.82 24.43
C ASP A 43 21.91 -3.82 23.49
N GLY A 44 22.51 -2.64 23.34
CA GLY A 44 22.02 -1.61 22.40
C GLY A 44 22.00 -2.13 20.96
N ALA A 45 22.87 -3.09 20.63
CA ALA A 45 22.86 -3.75 19.32
C ALA A 45 21.55 -4.52 19.07
N ASP A 46 21.04 -5.24 20.07
CA ASP A 46 19.79 -6.01 19.95
C ASP A 46 18.60 -5.09 19.72
N LEU A 47 18.51 -4.01 20.51
CA LEU A 47 17.42 -3.02 20.39
C LEU A 47 17.41 -2.34 19.01
N LEU A 48 18.58 -2.00 18.47
CA LEU A 48 18.70 -1.44 17.14
C LEU A 48 18.34 -2.48 16.06
N GLY A 49 18.74 -3.74 16.24
CA GLY A 49 18.36 -4.84 15.36
C GLY A 49 16.84 -5.03 15.29
N TYR A 50 16.16 -5.04 16.43
CA TYR A 50 14.69 -5.12 16.46
C TYR A 50 14.01 -3.95 15.74
N LEU A 51 14.56 -2.73 15.88
CA LEU A 51 14.00 -1.57 15.18
C LEU A 51 14.23 -1.63 13.67
N ASP A 52 15.36 -2.19 13.23
CA ASP A 52 15.62 -2.45 11.82
C ASP A 52 14.64 -3.49 11.25
N ASP A 53 14.40 -4.59 11.96
CA ASP A 53 13.40 -5.62 11.58
C ASP A 53 11.97 -5.04 11.50
N GLU A 54 11.59 -4.15 12.42
CA GLU A 54 10.30 -3.46 12.39
C GLU A 54 10.20 -2.51 11.18
N CYS A 55 11.28 -1.80 10.83
CA CYS A 55 11.31 -0.98 9.63
C CYS A 55 11.13 -1.84 8.37
N ASP A 56 11.79 -2.99 8.29
CA ASP A 56 11.67 -3.93 7.17
C ASP A 56 10.29 -4.56 7.07
N THR A 57 9.66 -4.86 8.21
CA THR A 57 8.27 -5.32 8.27
C THR A 57 7.33 -4.27 7.67
N VAL A 58 7.52 -2.99 8.02
CA VAL A 58 6.69 -1.90 7.47
C VAL A 58 6.95 -1.67 5.98
N ARG A 59 8.21 -1.78 5.52
CA ARG A 59 8.55 -1.71 4.08
C ARG A 59 7.89 -2.85 3.29
N THR A 60 7.90 -4.06 3.86
CA THR A 60 7.24 -5.23 3.26
C THR A 60 5.73 -5.02 3.17
N ALA A 61 5.11 -4.45 4.21
CA ALA A 61 3.69 -4.11 4.19
C ALA A 61 3.36 -3.05 3.12
N LEU A 62 4.21 -2.03 2.94
CA LEU A 62 4.04 -1.04 1.86
C LEU A 62 4.07 -1.70 0.49
N ALA A 63 5.08 -2.54 0.21
CA ALA A 63 5.19 -3.25 -1.06
C ALA A 63 3.99 -4.17 -1.33
N ARG A 64 3.45 -4.81 -0.28
CA ARG A 64 2.24 -5.63 -0.39
C ARG A 64 1.01 -4.81 -0.73
N VAL A 65 0.85 -3.61 -0.15
CA VAL A 65 -0.28 -2.73 -0.49
C VAL A 65 -0.19 -2.30 -1.95
N ASP A 66 1.00 -1.98 -2.45
CA ASP A 66 1.20 -1.62 -3.86
C ASP A 66 0.75 -2.78 -4.78
N GLN A 67 1.15 -4.02 -4.47
CA GLN A 67 0.73 -5.22 -5.21
C GLN A 67 -0.79 -5.45 -5.15
N GLU A 68 -1.42 -5.25 -3.98
CA GLU A 68 -2.87 -5.41 -3.82
C GLU A 68 -3.66 -4.34 -4.60
N VAL A 69 -3.11 -3.12 -4.71
CA VAL A 69 -3.71 -2.05 -5.52
C VAL A 69 -3.58 -2.34 -7.02
N GLU A 70 -2.44 -2.84 -7.47
CA GLU A 70 -2.24 -3.26 -8.87
C GLU A 70 -3.21 -4.39 -9.25
N ALA A 71 -3.35 -5.41 -8.39
CA ALA A 71 -4.29 -6.51 -8.60
C ALA A 71 -5.74 -6.01 -8.67
N TRP A 72 -6.14 -5.11 -7.77
CA TRP A 72 -7.46 -4.48 -7.79
C TRP A 72 -7.70 -3.67 -9.08
N ALA A 73 -6.70 -2.92 -9.55
CA ALA A 73 -6.82 -2.13 -10.77
C ALA A 73 -7.00 -3.02 -12.01
N SER A 74 -6.31 -4.17 -12.07
CA SER A 74 -6.48 -5.16 -13.14
C SER A 74 -7.89 -5.74 -13.17
N ASP A 75 -8.41 -6.20 -12.03
CA ASP A 75 -9.76 -6.76 -11.89
C ASP A 75 -10.85 -5.76 -12.33
N MET A 76 -10.73 -4.50 -11.89
CA MET A 76 -11.64 -3.43 -12.31
C MET A 76 -11.53 -3.10 -13.81
N GLY A 77 -10.37 -3.30 -14.43
CA GLY A 77 -10.15 -3.14 -15.86
C GLY A 77 -10.82 -4.26 -16.66
N GLU A 78 -10.67 -5.51 -16.22
CA GLU A 78 -11.30 -6.69 -16.83
C GLU A 78 -12.83 -6.58 -16.78
N SER A 79 -13.38 -6.20 -15.62
CA SER A 79 -14.82 -5.99 -15.44
C SER A 79 -15.38 -4.92 -16.39
N ARG A 80 -14.71 -3.77 -16.50
CA ARG A 80 -15.10 -2.72 -17.45
C ARG A 80 -15.03 -3.17 -18.92
N ALA A 81 -14.05 -4.00 -19.27
CA ALA A 81 -13.93 -4.53 -20.62
C ALA A 81 -15.06 -5.51 -20.95
N ALA A 82 -15.47 -6.34 -19.98
CA ALA A 82 -16.61 -7.24 -20.11
C ALA A 82 -17.92 -6.46 -20.30
N ASP A 83 -18.18 -5.46 -19.45
CA ASP A 83 -19.36 -4.59 -19.55
C ASP A 83 -19.43 -3.89 -20.93
N ALA A 84 -18.30 -3.38 -21.42
CA ALA A 84 -18.22 -2.75 -22.74
C ALA A 84 -18.46 -3.73 -23.89
N ALA A 85 -17.97 -4.97 -23.78
CA ALA A 85 -18.18 -6.01 -24.77
C ALA A 85 -19.65 -6.45 -24.85
N ASP A 86 -20.33 -6.58 -23.70
CA ASP A 86 -21.75 -6.90 -23.64
C ASP A 86 -22.61 -5.75 -24.19
N ALA A 87 -22.32 -4.50 -23.81
CA ALA A 87 -23.00 -3.34 -24.38
C ALA A 87 -22.83 -3.23 -25.91
N ALA A 88 -21.65 -3.56 -26.43
CA ALA A 88 -21.40 -3.60 -27.88
C ALA A 88 -22.18 -4.71 -28.58
N ARG A 89 -22.37 -5.87 -27.93
CA ARG A 89 -23.18 -6.97 -28.46
C ARG A 89 -24.66 -6.60 -28.50
N ASP A 90 -25.18 -5.97 -27.46
CA ASP A 90 -26.59 -5.53 -27.39
C ASP A 90 -26.92 -4.55 -28.52
N LEU A 91 -26.02 -3.60 -28.80
CA LEU A 91 -26.17 -2.64 -29.90
C LEU A 91 -26.12 -3.29 -31.31
N GLN A 92 -25.47 -4.43 -31.46
CA GLN A 92 -25.43 -5.18 -32.73
C GLN A 92 -26.66 -6.06 -32.93
N GLY A 93 -27.27 -6.56 -31.84
CA GLY A 93 -28.47 -7.39 -31.89
C GLY A 93 -29.76 -6.62 -32.22
N ASP A 94 -29.83 -5.34 -31.83
CA ASP A 94 -31.04 -4.50 -32.00
C ASP A 94 -31.15 -3.87 -33.42
N GLY A 95 -30.13 -4.03 -34.27
CA GLY A 95 -30.08 -3.51 -35.64
C GLY A 95 -30.51 -4.48 -36.75
N GLY A 96 -30.99 -5.68 -36.39
CA GLY A 96 -31.39 -6.74 -37.32
C GLY A 96 -32.88 -7.03 -37.30
N ALA A 97 -33.69 -6.12 -37.87
CA ALA A 97 -35.10 -6.37 -38.23
C ALA A 97 -35.42 -5.73 -39.59
#